data_AF-Q0FH90-F1
#
_entry.id   AF-Q0FH90-F1
#
_cell.length_a   1.000
_cell.length_b   1.000
_cell.length_c   1.000
_cell.angle_alpha   90.00
_cell.angle_beta   90.00
_cell.angle_gamma   90.00
#
_symmetry.space_group_name_H-M   'P 1'
#
loop_
_entity.id
_entity.type
_entity.pdbx_description
1 polymer ?
#
loop_
_entity_poly.entity_id
_entity_poly.type
_entity_poly.pdbx_seq_one_letter_code
_entity_poly.pdbx_strand_id
1 'polypeptide(L)'
;MTKATLYRDRNSFLADRVAGSFWIGDPDDDGIQSFLFFCPCGCEVKSVLRIGNGFKPKLGPSWCWNGSTTAPELSPSVNWVGHWHGWLQDGEWRSC
;
A
#
# COMPACT_ATOMS: atom_id res chain seq x y z
N MET A 1 9.02 -3.53 -12.53
CA MET A 1 8.85 -3.53 -11.06
C MET A 1 9.08 -2.11 -10.56
N THR A 2 8.28 -1.66 -9.59
CA THR A 2 8.36 -0.29 -9.05
C THR A 2 8.67 -0.38 -7.56
N LYS A 3 9.72 0.30 -7.10
CA LYS A 3 10.09 0.30 -5.68
C LYS A 3 8.98 0.94 -4.82
N ALA A 4 8.65 0.30 -3.70
CA ALA A 4 7.75 0.86 -2.71
C ALA A 4 8.54 1.76 -1.75
N THR A 5 8.36 3.07 -1.89
CA THR A 5 9.02 4.07 -1.04
C THR A 5 8.09 4.50 0.08
N LEU A 6 8.46 4.22 1.33
CA LEU A 6 7.74 4.72 2.50
C LEU A 6 8.00 6.22 2.68
N TYR A 7 6.91 6.96 2.90
CA TYR A 7 6.95 8.31 3.43
C TYR A 7 6.50 8.32 4.89
N ARG A 8 7.27 8.99 5.77
CA ARG A 8 6.87 9.19 7.18
C ARG A 8 5.95 10.39 7.37
N ASP A 9 6.19 11.46 6.62
CA ASP A 9 5.33 12.64 6.60
C ASP A 9 4.28 12.53 5.49
N ARG A 10 3.01 12.72 5.86
CA ARG A 10 1.89 12.60 4.92
C ARG A 10 1.83 13.76 3.93
N ASN A 11 2.26 14.96 4.30
CA ASN A 11 2.21 16.11 3.40
C ASN A 11 3.25 15.97 2.28
N SER A 12 4.47 15.55 2.61
CA SER A 12 5.51 15.21 1.63
C SER A 12 5.05 14.09 0.69
N PHE A 13 4.42 13.04 1.23
CA PHE A 13 3.84 11.97 0.40
C PHE A 13 2.85 12.52 -0.65
N LEU A 14 1.92 13.37 -0.22
CA LEU A 14 0.89 13.93 -1.11
C LEU A 14 1.46 14.94 -2.12
N ALA A 15 2.57 15.60 -1.78
CA ALA A 15 3.25 16.56 -2.64
C ALA A 15 4.09 15.88 -3.72
N ASP A 16 4.89 14.88 -3.35
CA ASP A 16 5.89 14.25 -4.24
C ASP A 16 5.27 13.30 -5.27
N ARG A 17 4.20 12.57 -4.89
CA ARG A 17 3.44 11.67 -5.79
C ARG A 17 4.27 10.60 -6.51
N VAL A 18 5.39 10.17 -5.93
CA VAL A 18 6.29 9.19 -6.52
C VAL A 18 5.54 7.88 -6.80
N ALA A 19 5.68 7.32 -8.00
CA ALA A 19 5.03 6.07 -8.39
C ALA A 19 5.37 4.93 -7.41
N GLY A 20 4.36 4.22 -6.92
CA GLY A 20 4.54 3.13 -5.95
C GLY A 20 4.93 3.59 -4.53
N SER A 21 5.09 4.88 -4.28
CA SER A 21 5.25 5.38 -2.91
C SER A 21 4.01 5.12 -2.08
N PHE A 22 4.20 5.00 -0.77
CA PHE A 22 3.11 4.75 0.15
C PHE A 22 3.30 5.45 1.50
N TRP A 23 2.19 5.60 2.20
CA TRP A 23 2.10 6.09 3.57
C TRP A 23 1.13 5.19 4.34
N ILE A 24 1.47 4.86 5.58
CA ILE A 24 0.64 4.06 6.49
C ILE A 24 0.19 4.97 7.62
N GLY A 25 -1.12 5.01 7.85
CA GLY A 25 -1.69 5.72 9.00
C GLY A 25 -1.62 4.90 10.27
N ASP A 26 -1.78 5.56 11.41
CA ASP A 26 -1.80 4.91 12.72
C ASP A 26 -2.91 3.83 12.79
N PRO A 27 -2.67 2.74 13.52
CA PRO A 27 -3.67 1.71 13.74
C PRO A 27 -4.84 2.22 14.59
N ASP A 28 -6.04 1.73 14.30
CA ASP A 28 -7.17 1.82 15.21
C ASP A 28 -7.08 0.79 16.35
N ASP A 29 -8.09 0.75 17.21
CA ASP A 29 -8.16 -0.15 18.37
C ASP A 29 -8.11 -1.65 17.99
N ASP A 30 -8.49 -1.99 16.75
CA ASP A 30 -8.45 -3.35 16.20
C ASP A 30 -7.14 -3.64 15.45
N GLY A 31 -6.20 -2.69 15.38
CA GLY A 31 -4.95 -2.81 14.64
C GLY A 31 -5.08 -2.63 13.13
N ILE A 32 -6.25 -2.15 12.65
CA ILE A 32 -6.52 -1.88 11.24
C ILE A 32 -5.95 -0.51 10.88
N GLN A 33 -5.31 -0.43 9.72
CA GLN A 33 -4.63 0.78 9.24
C GLN A 33 -5.06 1.13 7.82
N SER A 34 -4.89 2.40 7.49
CA SER A 34 -5.00 2.88 6.11
C SER A 34 -3.64 2.85 5.44
N PHE A 35 -3.52 2.13 4.33
CA PHE A 35 -2.34 2.11 3.47
C PHE A 35 -2.66 2.91 2.21
N LEU A 36 -2.12 4.13 2.12
CA LEU A 36 -2.28 4.99 0.96
C LEU A 36 -1.10 4.76 0.02
N PHE A 37 -1.35 4.68 -1.28
CA PHE A 37 -0.28 4.53 -2.27
C PHE A 37 -0.60 5.26 -3.57
N PHE A 38 0.44 5.70 -4.28
CA PHE A 38 0.33 6.19 -5.66
C PHE A 38 0.48 5.04 -6.65
N CYS A 39 -0.27 5.07 -7.76
CA CYS A 39 -0.27 4.00 -8.75
C CYS A 39 1.17 3.62 -9.16
N PRO A 40 1.56 2.35 -9.03
CA PRO A 40 2.88 1.90 -9.45
C PRO A 40 3.11 2.07 -10.97
N CYS A 41 2.04 2.24 -11.74
CA CYS A 41 2.05 2.54 -13.16
C CYS A 41 2.52 3.95 -13.52
N GLY A 42 2.60 4.88 -12.55
CA GLY A 42 3.09 6.25 -12.77
C GLY A 42 2.06 7.27 -13.23
N CYS A 43 0.76 6.94 -13.28
CA CYS A 43 -0.29 7.90 -13.65
C CYS A 43 -0.69 8.90 -12.54
N GLU A 44 0.10 8.98 -11.46
CA GLU A 44 -0.05 9.91 -10.33
C GLU A 44 -1.40 9.88 -9.57
N VAL A 45 -2.31 8.97 -9.90
CA VAL A 45 -3.50 8.74 -9.08
C VAL A 45 -3.15 7.90 -7.86
N LYS A 46 -3.83 8.15 -6.74
CA LYS A 46 -3.66 7.41 -5.49
C LYS A 46 -4.91 6.63 -5.11
N SER A 47 -4.72 5.57 -4.35
CA SER A 47 -5.80 4.80 -3.73
C SER A 47 -5.47 4.49 -2.27
N VAL A 48 -6.46 3.98 -1.54
CA VAL A 48 -6.35 3.56 -0.14
C VAL A 48 -6.73 2.10 -0.01
N LEU A 49 -5.91 1.35 0.71
CA LEU A 49 -6.14 -0.04 1.06
C LEU A 49 -6.39 -0.11 2.57
N ARG A 50 -7.35 -0.95 2.97
CA ARG A 50 -7.55 -1.33 4.37
C ARG A 50 -6.62 -2.50 4.68
N ILE A 51 -5.72 -2.32 5.64
CA ILE A 51 -4.74 -3.35 6.00
C ILE A 51 -4.83 -3.70 7.48
N GLY A 52 -4.42 -4.91 7.85
CA GLY A 52 -4.14 -5.31 9.24
C GLY A 52 -2.68 -5.73 9.37
N ASN A 53 -2.04 -5.42 10.50
CA ASN A 53 -0.65 -5.82 10.76
C ASN A 53 -0.59 -7.27 11.27
N GLY A 54 -0.13 -8.20 10.44
CA GLY A 54 -0.08 -9.63 10.74
C GLY A 54 -1.42 -10.36 10.60
N PHE A 55 -2.47 -9.67 10.15
CA PHE A 55 -3.78 -10.27 9.90
C PHE A 55 -4.50 -9.59 8.73
N LYS A 56 -5.43 -10.32 8.09
CA LYS A 56 -6.32 -9.74 7.07
C LYS A 56 -7.64 -9.31 7.74
N PRO A 57 -8.02 -8.01 7.70
CA PRO A 57 -9.30 -7.55 8.24
C PRO A 57 -10.49 -8.27 7.59
N LYS A 58 -11.54 -8.59 8.34
CA LYS A 58 -12.68 -9.38 7.83
C LYS A 58 -13.70 -8.59 7.02
N LEU A 59 -13.67 -7.25 7.08
CA LEU A 59 -14.68 -6.37 6.50
C LEU A 59 -14.23 -5.82 5.13
N GLY A 60 -14.89 -6.28 4.07
CA GLY A 60 -14.71 -5.77 2.70
C GLY A 60 -13.35 -6.09 2.08
N PRO A 61 -12.98 -5.42 0.97
CA PRO A 61 -11.66 -5.51 0.38
C PRO A 61 -10.57 -5.06 1.37
N SER A 62 -9.70 -5.99 1.74
CA SER A 62 -8.69 -5.80 2.78
C SER A 62 -7.45 -6.66 2.52
N TRP A 63 -6.35 -6.30 3.15
CA TRP A 63 -5.06 -6.97 3.00
C TRP A 63 -4.40 -7.26 4.36
N CYS A 64 -3.66 -8.35 4.43
CA CYS A 64 -2.68 -8.60 5.46
C CYS A 64 -1.39 -7.88 5.08
N TRP A 65 -0.91 -7.01 5.96
CA TRP A 65 0.41 -6.39 5.88
C TRP A 65 1.36 -7.10 6.83
N ASN A 66 2.58 -7.35 6.39
CA ASN A 66 3.60 -8.07 7.18
C ASN A 66 4.23 -7.22 8.32
N GLY A 67 3.85 -5.94 8.46
CA GLY A 67 4.40 -5.04 9.48
C GLY A 67 5.77 -4.46 9.14
N SER A 68 6.37 -4.83 8.01
CA SER A 68 7.69 -4.35 7.61
C SER A 68 7.59 -3.06 6.79
N THR A 69 8.43 -2.09 7.12
CA THR A 69 8.58 -0.83 6.39
C THR A 69 9.76 -0.83 5.42
N THR A 70 10.71 -1.75 5.60
CA THR A 70 11.90 -1.90 4.75
C THR A 70 11.67 -2.89 3.61
N ALA A 71 10.84 -3.90 3.86
CA ALA A 71 10.39 -4.91 2.90
C ALA A 71 8.87 -5.11 3.04
N PRO A 72 8.05 -4.08 2.75
CA PRO A 72 6.61 -4.18 2.90
C PRO A 72 6.04 -5.24 1.96
N GLU A 73 5.08 -6.00 2.48
CA GLU A 73 4.35 -7.00 1.73
C GLU A 73 2.86 -6.93 2.02
N LEU A 74 2.05 -7.15 0.98
CA LEU A 74 0.60 -7.25 1.09
C LEU A 74 0.12 -8.58 0.52
N SER A 75 -0.83 -9.20 1.24
CA SER A 75 -1.54 -10.39 0.79
C SER A 75 -3.05 -10.23 1.02
N PRO A 76 -3.92 -10.47 0.02
CA PRO A 76 -3.64 -10.98 -1.33
C PRO A 76 -3.05 -9.92 -2.29
N SER A 77 -3.07 -10.17 -3.61
CA SER A 77 -2.73 -9.14 -4.61
C SER A 77 -3.65 -7.91 -4.50
N VAL A 78 -3.15 -6.78 -4.98
CA VAL A 78 -3.90 -5.53 -5.09
C VAL A 78 -4.44 -5.43 -6.50
N ASN A 79 -5.78 -5.46 -6.64
CA ASN A 79 -6.47 -5.22 -7.90
C ASN A 79 -7.17 -3.87 -7.86
N TRP A 80 -6.54 -2.86 -8.45
CA TRP A 80 -7.15 -1.55 -8.68
C TRP A 80 -7.66 -1.48 -10.11
N VAL A 81 -8.95 -1.76 -10.26
CA VAL A 81 -9.66 -1.82 -11.54
C VAL A 81 -9.41 -0.56 -12.36
N GLY A 82 -8.97 -0.73 -13.60
CA GLY A 82 -8.67 0.35 -14.55
C GLY A 82 -7.30 1.01 -14.40
N HIS A 83 -6.50 0.62 -13.39
CA HIS A 83 -5.20 1.26 -13.13
C HIS A 83 -4.06 0.25 -13.00
N TRP A 84 -4.17 -0.71 -12.08
CA TRP A 84 -3.04 -1.59 -11.75
C TRP A 84 -3.47 -2.89 -11.07
N HIS A 85 -2.82 -4.00 -11.41
CA HIS A 85 -3.03 -5.30 -10.77
C HIS A 85 -1.69 -6.02 -10.54
N GLY A 86 -1.45 -6.46 -9.32
CA GLY A 86 -0.22 -7.16 -8.96
C GLY A 86 -0.02 -7.30 -7.45
N TRP A 87 1.22 -7.54 -7.02
CA TRP A 87 1.61 -7.74 -5.63
C TRP A 87 2.56 -6.66 -5.13
N LEU A 88 2.48 -6.34 -3.84
CA LEU A 88 3.56 -5.69 -3.10
C LEU A 88 4.31 -6.78 -2.34
N GLN A 89 5.56 -7.04 -2.73
CA GLN A 89 6.40 -8.12 -2.18
C GLN A 89 7.84 -7.64 -2.08
N ASP A 90 8.51 -7.93 -0.96
CA ASP A 90 9.90 -7.54 -0.72
C ASP A 90 10.20 -6.05 -1.03
N GLY A 91 9.25 -5.15 -0.73
CA GLY A 91 9.42 -3.73 -1.02
C GLY A 91 9.26 -3.32 -2.49
N GLU A 92 8.69 -4.18 -3.33
CA GLU A 92 8.48 -3.92 -4.75
C GLU A 92 7.05 -4.19 -5.19
N TRP A 93 6.50 -3.28 -5.99
CA TRP A 93 5.29 -3.51 -6.75
C TRP A 93 5.61 -4.31 -8.01
N ARG A 94 5.06 -5.52 -8.08
CA ARG A 94 5.24 -6.49 -9.16
C ARG A 94 3.90 -6.71 -9.85
N SER A 95 3.79 -6.35 -11.13
CA SER A 95 2.58 -6.62 -11.91
C SER A 95 2.39 -8.13 -12.10
N CYS A 96 1.13 -8.53 -12.29
CA CYS A 96 0.79 -9.86 -12.79
C CYS A 96 1.21 -10.06 -14.25
#